data_AF-A0A6G3C368-F1
#
_entry.id   AF-A0A6G3C368-F1
#
_cell.length_a   1.000
_cell.length_b   1.000
_cell.length_c   1.000
_cell.angle_alpha   90.00
_cell.angle_beta   90.00
_cell.angle_gamma   90.00
#
_symmetry.space_group_name_H-M   'P 1'
#
loop_
_entity.id
_entity.type
_entity.pdbx_description
1 polymer ?
#
loop_
_entity_poly.entity_id
_entity_poly.type
_entity_poly.pdbx_seq_one_letter_code
_entity_poly.pdbx_strand_id
1 'polypeptide(L)'
;PDHVIFHRMYPVAADRTIVECDWLYLKHVVESGKDVSRSVELFDRVNRQDFDACERCQPAMSSRLYAKGGVLVPSEHHIGAFHTFVQERLGSGRPR
;
A
#
# COMPACT_ATOMS: atom_id res chain seq x y z
N PRO A 1 -2.43 -7.43 20.32
CA PRO A 1 -1.75 -6.40 19.51
C PRO A 1 -1.61 -5.11 20.32
N ASP A 2 -0.39 -4.62 20.48
CA ASP A 2 -0.04 -3.45 21.30
C ASP A 2 -0.06 -2.12 20.51
N HIS A 3 -0.13 -2.20 19.17
CA HIS A 3 -0.22 -1.07 18.27
C HIS A 3 -0.92 -1.44 16.94
N VAL A 4 -1.30 -0.42 16.19
CA VAL A 4 -1.82 -0.50 14.82
C VAL A 4 -0.98 0.43 13.94
N ILE A 5 -0.65 -0.04 12.74
CA ILE A 5 -0.11 0.81 11.68
C ILE A 5 -1.23 1.04 10.68
N PHE A 6 -1.53 2.30 10.43
CA PHE A 6 -2.62 2.68 9.56
C PHE A 6 -2.08 3.48 8.38
N HIS A 7 -2.27 2.94 7.17
CA HIS A 7 -1.85 3.58 5.93
C HIS A 7 -3.06 4.18 5.21
N ARG A 8 -2.98 5.47 4.91
CA ARG A 8 -3.98 6.19 4.12
C ARG A 8 -3.36 6.63 2.81
N MET A 9 -3.95 6.20 1.69
CA MET A 9 -3.45 6.47 0.34
C MET A 9 -4.36 7.49 -0.34
N TYR A 10 -3.79 8.62 -0.75
CA TYR A 10 -4.49 9.71 -1.43
C TYR A 10 -3.95 9.84 -2.86
N PRO A 11 -4.72 9.49 -3.90
CA PRO A 11 -4.29 9.66 -5.28
C PRO A 11 -4.25 11.16 -5.62
N VAL A 12 -3.14 11.62 -6.20
CA VAL A 12 -2.98 13.03 -6.63
C VAL A 12 -2.71 13.17 -8.12
N ALA A 13 -2.22 12.12 -8.77
CA ALA A 13 -2.15 11.96 -10.22
C ALA A 13 -2.21 10.46 -10.57
N ALA A 14 -2.26 10.10 -11.85
CA ALA A 14 -2.28 8.69 -12.28
C ALA A 14 -1.00 7.91 -11.91
N ASP A 15 0.10 8.62 -11.67
CA ASP A 15 1.43 8.09 -11.35
C ASP A 15 1.96 8.57 -9.99
N ARG A 16 1.09 9.20 -9.17
CA ARG A 16 1.50 9.79 -7.89
C ARG A 16 0.43 9.64 -6.83
N THR A 17 0.85 9.11 -5.68
CA THR A 17 0.02 8.88 -4.51
C THR A 17 0.74 9.42 -3.27
N ILE A 18 0.03 10.15 -2.42
CA ILE A 18 0.51 10.50 -1.08
C ILE A 18 0.10 9.35 -0.15
N VAL A 19 1.05 8.79 0.58
CA VAL A 19 0.78 7.76 1.60
C VAL A 19 1.09 8.36 2.98
N GLU A 20 0.07 8.50 3.81
CA GLU A 20 0.20 8.86 5.22
C GLU A 20 0.23 7.59 6.07
N CYS A 21 1.24 7.45 6.93
CA CYS A 21 1.42 6.30 7.81
C CYS A 21 1.31 6.75 9.28
N ASP A 22 0.28 6.26 9.97
CA ASP A 22 0.08 6.53 11.39
C ASP A 22 0.44 5.31 12.24
N TRP A 23 1.25 5.51 13.28
CA TRP A 23 1.53 4.51 14.30
C TRP A 23 0.66 4.79 15.53
N LEU A 24 -0.38 3.98 15.69
CA LEU A 24 -1.40 4.16 16.72
C LEU A 24 -1.12 3.21 17.88
N TYR A 25 -0.90 3.79 19.06
CA TYR A 25 -0.76 3.07 20.33
C TYR A 25 -1.98 3.31 21.22
N LEU A 26 -2.30 2.35 22.07
CA LEU A 26 -3.27 2.57 23.13
C LEU A 26 -2.75 3.68 24.05
N LYS A 27 -3.66 4.56 24.49
CA LYS A 27 -3.36 5.73 25.33
C LYS A 27 -2.45 5.39 26.53
N HIS A 28 -2.77 4.32 27.26
CA HIS A 28 -2.01 3.91 28.44
C HIS A 28 -0.55 3.50 28.12
N VAL A 29 -0.26 3.04 26.89
CA VAL A 29 1.10 2.68 26.47
C VAL A 29 1.94 3.95 26.35
N VAL A 30 1.40 4.99 25.73
CA VAL A 30 2.07 6.29 25.59
C VAL A 30 2.23 6.94 26.96
N GLU A 31 1.18 6.95 27.78
CA GLU A 31 1.21 7.54 29.12
C GLU A 31 2.16 6.81 30.08
N SER A 32 2.41 5.52 29.86
CA SER A 32 3.39 4.76 30.66
C SER A 32 4.84 5.19 30.45
N GLY A 33 5.12 6.00 29.43
CA GLY A 33 6.48 6.40 29.05
C GLY A 33 7.29 5.30 28.40
N LYS A 34 6.65 4.21 27.95
CA LYS A 34 7.30 3.13 27.21
C LYS A 34 7.90 3.69 25.92
N ASP A 35 9.17 3.41 25.66
CA ASP A 35 9.82 3.79 24.42
C ASP A 35 9.24 3.00 23.24
N VAL A 36 8.57 3.71 22.34
CA VAL A 36 7.97 3.18 21.11
C VAL A 36 8.83 3.49 19.87
N SER A 37 9.90 4.28 20.01
CA SER A 37 10.68 4.80 18.88
C SER A 37 11.25 3.70 17.99
N ARG A 38 11.72 2.60 18.57
CA ARG A 38 12.27 1.46 17.80
C ARG A 38 11.26 0.80 16.89
N SER A 39 10.01 0.71 17.33
CA SER A 39 8.93 0.14 16.52
C SER A 39 8.60 1.08 15.37
N VAL A 40 8.48 2.39 15.65
CA VAL A 40 8.24 3.41 14.62
C VAL A 40 9.38 3.43 13.59
N GLU A 41 10.65 3.41 14.02
CA GLU A 41 11.81 3.42 13.12
C GLU A 41 11.84 2.20 12.20
N LEU A 42 11.57 1.00 12.73
CA LEU A 42 11.54 -0.23 11.94
C LEU A 42 10.53 -0.10 10.79
N PHE A 43 9.32 0.36 11.09
CA PHE A 43 8.25 0.45 10.10
C PHE A 43 8.41 1.65 9.17
N ASP A 44 9.03 2.76 9.59
CA ASP A 44 9.43 3.84 8.69
C ASP A 44 10.40 3.32 7.63
N ARG A 45 11.39 2.52 8.04
CA ARG A 45 12.34 1.91 7.11
C ARG A 45 11.64 0.97 6.12
N VAL A 46 10.73 0.11 6.60
CA VAL A 46 9.97 -0.81 5.74
C VAL A 46 9.10 -0.01 4.75
N ASN A 47 8.38 1.01 5.20
CA ASN A 47 7.56 1.85 4.34
C ASN A 47 8.40 2.52 3.24
N ARG A 48 9.57 3.07 3.58
CA ARG A 48 10.48 3.67 2.58
C ARG A 48 10.95 2.67 1.53
N GLN A 49 11.20 1.43 1.92
CA GLN A 49 11.59 0.36 1.00
C GLN A 49 10.43 -0.02 0.06
N ASP A 50 9.22 -0.11 0.60
CA ASP A 50 8.02 -0.39 -0.19
C ASP A 50 7.73 0.75 -1.18
N PHE A 51 7.88 2.01 -0.75
CA PHE A 51 7.68 3.17 -1.63
C PHE A 51 8.69 3.19 -2.78
N ASP A 52 9.97 2.96 -2.48
CA ASP A 52 11.02 2.84 -3.48
C ASP A 52 10.78 1.66 -4.44
N ALA A 53 10.25 0.53 -3.96
CA ALA A 53 9.83 -0.58 -4.82
C ALA A 53 8.66 -0.19 -5.74
N CYS A 54 7.65 0.51 -5.22
CA CYS A 54 6.52 1.03 -6.01
C CYS A 54 7.00 2.00 -7.10
N GLU A 55 7.89 2.94 -6.76
CA GLU A 55 8.46 3.91 -7.69
C GLU A 55 9.26 3.23 -8.81
N ARG A 56 10.02 2.18 -8.49
CA ARG A 56 10.74 1.37 -9.50
C ARG A 56 9.81 0.52 -10.37
N CYS A 57 8.68 0.09 -9.83
CA CYS A 57 7.68 -0.69 -10.57
C CYS A 57 6.91 0.20 -11.57
N GLN A 58 6.60 1.44 -11.20
CA GLN A 58 5.73 2.34 -11.95
C GLN A 58 6.10 2.53 -13.44
N PRO A 59 7.38 2.69 -13.83
CA PRO A 59 7.75 2.79 -15.25
C PRO A 59 7.33 1.56 -16.08
N ALA A 60 7.42 0.36 -15.50
CA ALA A 60 7.02 -0.87 -16.18
C ALA A 60 5.49 -0.95 -16.36
N MET A 61 4.72 -0.34 -15.47
CA MET A 61 3.25 -0.31 -15.55
C MET A 61 2.74 0.48 -16.76
N SER A 62 3.54 1.41 -17.29
CA SER A 62 3.24 2.16 -18.52
C SER A 62 3.58 1.40 -19.81
N SER A 63 4.14 0.20 -19.71
CA SER A 63 4.46 -0.63 -20.88
C SER A 63 3.20 -1.16 -21.57
N ARG A 64 3.21 -1.18 -22.91
CA ARG A 64 2.15 -1.82 -23.71
C ARG A 64 1.96 -3.29 -23.38
N LEU A 65 3.02 -4.00 -22.96
CA LEU A 65 2.92 -5.40 -22.55
C LEU A 65 2.15 -5.57 -21.24
N TYR A 66 2.16 -4.53 -20.38
CA TYR A 66 1.45 -4.51 -19.11
C TYR A 66 0.02 -3.96 -19.23
N ALA A 67 -0.41 -3.50 -20.41
CA ALA A 67 -1.73 -2.88 -20.61
C ALA A 67 -2.93 -3.75 -20.20
N LYS A 68 -2.74 -5.08 -20.05
CA LYS A 68 -3.74 -6.04 -19.58
C LYS A 68 -3.54 -6.49 -18.11
N GLY A 69 -2.66 -5.84 -17.35
CA GLY A 69 -2.46 -6.08 -15.92
C GLY A 69 -1.41 -7.13 -15.54
N GLY A 70 -0.54 -7.54 -16.48
CA GLY A 70 0.55 -8.48 -16.20
C GLY A 70 0.11 -9.90 -15.83
N VAL A 71 1.02 -10.66 -15.21
CA VAL A 71 0.77 -12.02 -14.71
C VAL A 71 1.01 -12.03 -13.21
N LEU A 72 0.03 -12.49 -12.45
CA LEU A 72 0.13 -12.68 -10.99
C LEU A 72 0.43 -14.14 -10.67
N VAL A 73 1.29 -14.38 -9.69
CA VAL A 73 1.55 -15.73 -9.16
C VAL A 73 0.49 -16.12 -8.13
N PRO A 74 0.32 -17.42 -7.79
CA PRO A 74 -0.75 -17.86 -6.88
C PRO A 74 -0.74 -17.19 -5.49
N SER A 75 0.44 -16.81 -4.99
CA SER A 75 0.58 -16.09 -3.71
C SER A 75 0.03 -14.66 -3.74
N GLU A 76 -0.17 -14.08 -4.92
CA GLU A 76 -0.66 -12.71 -5.14
C GLU A 76 -2.18 -12.64 -5.34
N HIS A 77 -2.91 -13.68 -4.96
CA HIS A 77 -4.37 -13.75 -5.09
C HIS A 77 -5.10 -12.54 -4.48
N HIS A 78 -4.57 -11.95 -3.41
CA HIS A 78 -5.12 -10.76 -2.77
C HIS A 78 -5.00 -9.51 -3.66
N ILE A 79 -3.93 -9.38 -4.46
CA ILE A 79 -3.78 -8.30 -5.45
C ILE A 79 -4.83 -8.45 -6.56
N GLY A 80 -5.03 -9.67 -7.05
CA GLY A 80 -6.08 -9.96 -8.04
C GLY A 80 -7.49 -9.63 -7.53
N ALA A 81 -7.78 -9.94 -6.26
CA ALA A 81 -9.03 -9.55 -5.62
C ALA A 81 -9.19 -8.03 -5.54
N PHE A 82 -8.12 -7.29 -5.19
CA PHE A 82 -8.15 -5.83 -5.15
C PHE A 82 -8.37 -5.20 -6.54
N HIS A 83 -7.70 -5.71 -7.58
CA HIS A 83 -7.95 -5.27 -8.97
C HIS A 83 -9.42 -5.43 -9.34
N THR A 84 -10.00 -6.59 -9.04
CA THR A 84 -11.42 -6.88 -9.31
C THR A 84 -12.32 -5.86 -8.60
N PHE A 85 -12.09 -5.64 -7.30
CA PHE A 85 -12.84 -4.67 -6.50
C PHE A 85 -12.80 -3.26 -7.11
N VAL A 86 -11.62 -2.78 -7.51
CA VAL A 86 -11.47 -1.44 -8.11
C VAL A 86 -12.21 -1.35 -9.45
N GLN A 87 -12.07 -2.36 -10.33
CA GLN A 87 -12.73 -2.36 -11.64
C GLN A 87 -14.26 -2.36 -11.52
N GLU A 88 -14.81 -3.10 -10.57
CA GLU A 88 -16.24 -3.10 -10.26
C GLU A 88 -16.72 -1.70 -9.82
N ARG A 89 -15.95 -1.03 -8.96
CA ARG A 89 -16.26 0.33 -8.49
C ARG A 89 -16.20 1.39 -9.59
N LEU A 90 -15.33 1.19 -10.59
CA LEU A 90 -15.22 2.06 -11.75
C LEU A 90 -16.28 1.78 -12.83
N GLY A 91 -17.21 0.82 -12.60
CA GLY A 91 -18.19 0.42 -13.60
C GLY A 91 -17.59 -0.24 -14.85
N SER A 92 -16.31 -0.64 -14.77
CA SER A 92 -15.53 -1.21 -15.86
C SER A 92 -15.71 -2.74 -15.95
N GLY A 93 -16.86 -3.25 -15.47
CA GLY A 93 -17.16 -4.67 -15.35
C GLY A 93 -17.06 -5.41 -16.69
N ARG A 94 -15.90 -6.03 -16.89
CA ARG A 94 -15.51 -7.06 -17.88
C ARG A 94 -15.73 -6.69 -19.36
N PRO A 95 -14.68 -6.60 -20.20
CA PRO A 95 -14.91 -6.69 -21.64
C PRO A 95 -15.56 -8.05 -21.94
N ARG A 96 -16.63 -8.04 -22.73
CA ARG A 96 -17.30 -9.26 -23.21
C ARG A 96 -16.30 -10.24 -23.81
#